data_AF-A0A509BYE2-F1
#
_entry.id   AF-A0A509BYE2-F1
#
_cell.length_a   1.000
_cell.length_b   1.000
_cell.length_c   1.000
_cell.angle_alpha   90.00
_cell.angle_beta   90.00
_cell.angle_gamma   90.00
#
_symmetry.space_group_name_H-M   'P 1'
#
loop_
_entity.id
_entity.type
_entity.pdbx_description
1 polymer ?
#
loop_
_entity_poly.entity_id
_entity_poly.type
_entity_poly.pdbx_seq_one_letter_code
_entity_poly.pdbx_strand_id
1 'polypeptide(L)'
;MPALRSNDSGEITLTGGEGIGRVTRKGVGLPLGSAAINRTPRHTIESAVREAIGPARGADVEIFAPEGEARAQKTYNSRLGILGGISIIGTTGIVTPMSEESWKRSLSLELEIKRASGLTRVILVPGNHGERFVREQMGVDTQAVVTMSNFVGYMIEEAVRLGFCQIVLVGILEN
;
A
#
# COMPACT_ATOMS: atom_id res chain seq x y z
N MET A 1 2.78 10.20 28.55
CA MET A 1 1.58 10.97 28.95
C MET A 1 0.35 10.20 28.50
N PRO A 2 -0.83 10.31 29.13
CA PRO A 2 -1.96 9.50 28.69
C PRO A 2 -2.35 9.90 27.26
N ALA A 3 -2.45 8.90 26.39
CA ALA A 3 -2.74 8.98 24.96
C ALA A 3 -4.16 9.48 24.64
N LEU A 4 -4.97 9.77 25.66
CA LEU A 4 -6.36 10.20 25.55
C LEU A 4 -6.70 11.16 26.70
N ARG A 5 -7.27 12.31 26.36
CA ARG A 5 -7.80 13.30 27.32
C ARG A 5 -9.24 13.63 26.96
N SER A 6 -10.16 13.52 27.92
CA SER A 6 -11.53 13.96 27.69
C SER A 6 -11.59 15.49 27.53
N ASN A 7 -12.50 15.95 26.68
CA ASN A 7 -12.77 17.37 26.48
C ASN A 7 -14.29 17.62 26.39
N ASP A 8 -14.69 18.88 26.60
CA ASP A 8 -16.11 19.30 26.64
C ASP A 8 -16.62 19.84 25.29
N SER A 9 -15.82 19.74 24.22
CA SER A 9 -16.18 20.27 22.89
C SER A 9 -17.20 19.38 22.16
N GLY A 10 -17.36 18.13 22.59
CA GLY A 10 -18.09 17.10 21.85
C GLY A 10 -17.29 16.53 20.65
N GLU A 11 -16.15 17.12 20.31
CA GLU A 11 -15.31 16.71 19.17
C GLU A 11 -14.21 15.73 19.60
N ILE A 12 -13.89 14.80 18.70
CA ILE A 12 -12.74 13.92 18.84
C ILE A 12 -11.62 14.47 17.96
N THR A 13 -10.52 14.90 18.57
CA THR A 13 -9.33 15.35 17.85
C THR A 13 -8.30 14.24 17.82
N LEU A 14 -7.68 14.02 16.65
CA LEU A 14 -6.67 12.97 16.46
C LEU A 14 -5.35 13.57 15.99
N THR A 15 -4.31 13.33 16.78
CA THR A 15 -2.95 13.79 16.56
C THR A 15 -1.95 12.62 16.52
N GLY A 16 -0.74 12.90 16.03
CA GLY A 16 0.37 11.96 16.01
C GLY A 16 1.50 12.45 16.89
N GLY A 17 1.88 11.62 17.86
CA GLY A 17 3.00 11.80 18.77
C GLY A 17 4.24 11.04 18.32
N GLU A 18 4.99 10.48 19.27
CA GLU A 18 6.26 9.80 19.04
C GLU A 18 6.16 8.69 17.97
N GLY A 19 7.13 8.69 17.04
CA GLY A 19 7.27 7.69 15.98
C GLY A 19 6.16 7.66 14.93
N ILE A 20 5.22 8.61 14.95
CA ILE A 20 4.29 8.85 13.85
C ILE A 20 4.88 9.89 12.90
N GLY A 21 4.99 9.53 11.63
CA GLY A 21 5.60 10.38 10.62
C GLY A 21 4.79 11.65 10.36
N ARG A 22 5.46 12.71 9.90
CA ARG A 22 4.83 13.95 9.44
C ARG A 22 5.01 14.11 7.94
N VAL A 23 3.96 14.62 7.30
CA VAL A 23 3.92 14.87 5.86
C VAL A 23 4.72 16.13 5.54
N THR A 24 5.75 16.01 4.71
CA THR A 24 6.64 17.11 4.28
C THR A 24 6.57 17.39 2.79
N ARG A 25 5.94 16.51 2.00
CA ARG A 25 5.72 16.70 0.56
C ARG A 25 4.24 16.56 0.20
N LYS A 26 3.84 17.24 -0.89
CA LYS A 26 2.53 17.05 -1.50
C LYS A 26 2.47 15.69 -2.22
N GLY A 27 1.28 15.12 -2.38
CA GLY A 27 1.05 13.91 -3.18
C GLY A 27 0.66 12.66 -2.40
N VAL A 28 0.86 12.63 -1.08
CA VAL A 28 0.50 11.48 -0.21
C VAL A 28 -0.97 11.46 0.24
N GLY A 29 -1.81 12.35 -0.29
CA GLY A 29 -3.23 12.41 0.06
C GLY A 29 -3.52 12.93 1.48
N LEU A 30 -2.52 13.54 2.13
CA LEU A 30 -2.62 14.15 3.45
C LEU A 30 -2.08 15.59 3.44
N PRO A 31 -2.57 16.49 4.31
CA PRO A 31 -2.08 17.86 4.41
C PRO A 31 -0.60 17.93 4.80
N LEU A 32 0.12 18.95 4.30
CA LEU A 32 1.48 19.22 4.75
C LEU A 32 1.51 19.53 6.26
N GLY A 33 2.49 18.98 6.96
CA GLY A 33 2.68 19.10 8.40
C GLY A 33 1.80 18.17 9.25
N SER A 34 0.79 17.53 8.68
CA SER A 34 -0.08 16.62 9.45
C SER A 34 0.62 15.33 9.81
N ALA A 35 0.13 14.66 10.86
CA ALA A 35 0.50 13.29 11.16
C ALA A 35 0.10 12.37 9.99
N ALA A 36 0.93 11.38 9.69
CA ALA A 36 0.74 10.40 8.63
C ALA A 36 -0.29 9.32 9.03
N ILE A 37 -1.53 9.75 9.27
CA ILE A 37 -2.66 8.88 9.63
C ILE A 37 -3.72 9.03 8.54
N ASN A 38 -3.94 7.97 7.77
CA ASN A 38 -4.87 8.00 6.65
C ASN A 38 -6.33 8.10 7.10
N ARG A 39 -7.21 8.48 6.16
CA ARG A 39 -8.65 8.65 6.39
C ARG A 39 -9.32 7.44 7.05
N THR A 40 -9.08 6.23 6.54
CA THR A 40 -9.74 5.04 7.08
C THR A 40 -9.31 4.73 8.52
N PRO A 41 -8.01 4.62 8.85
CA PRO A 41 -7.59 4.46 10.25
C PRO A 41 -8.09 5.58 11.17
N ARG A 42 -8.10 6.83 10.68
CA ARG A 42 -8.66 7.97 11.44
C ARG A 42 -10.13 7.74 11.80
N HIS A 43 -10.97 7.37 10.82
CA HIS A 43 -12.38 7.06 11.10
C HIS A 43 -12.54 5.86 12.02
N THR A 44 -11.74 4.80 11.86
CA THR A 44 -11.78 3.63 12.75
C THR A 44 -11.49 4.02 14.20
N ILE A 45 -10.47 4.85 14.43
CA ILE A 45 -10.11 5.33 15.77
C ILE A 45 -11.21 6.23 16.32
N GLU A 46 -11.71 7.19 15.54
CA GLU A 46 -12.78 8.10 15.95
C GLU A 46 -14.05 7.32 16.34
N SER A 47 -14.44 6.31 15.57
CA SER A 47 -15.58 5.45 15.88
C SER A 47 -15.38 4.66 17.19
N ALA A 48 -14.22 4.05 17.38
CA ALA A 48 -13.92 3.28 18.59
C ALA A 48 -13.91 4.18 19.85
N VAL A 49 -13.33 5.37 19.74
CA VAL A 49 -13.32 6.35 20.84
C VAL A 49 -14.74 6.84 21.13
N ARG A 50 -15.52 7.15 20.09
CA ARG A 50 -16.92 7.58 20.20
C ARG A 50 -17.79 6.53 20.90
N GLU A 51 -17.60 5.26 20.58
CA GLU A 51 -18.28 4.15 21.25
C GLU A 51 -17.94 4.10 22.73
N ALA A 52 -16.67 4.31 23.09
CA ALA A 52 -16.21 4.26 24.48
C ALA A 52 -16.68 5.45 25.34
N ILE A 53 -16.73 6.68 24.77
CA ILE A 53 -17.02 7.91 25.54
C ILE A 53 -18.48 8.39 25.41
N GLY A 54 -19.20 7.87 24.42
CA GLY A 54 -20.58 8.27 24.09
C GLY A 54 -20.69 9.47 23.13
N PRO A 55 -21.91 9.77 22.66
CA PRO A 55 -22.15 10.72 21.57
C PRO A 55 -21.91 12.20 21.94
N ALA A 56 -22.01 12.54 23.23
CA ALA A 56 -21.99 13.92 23.70
C ALA A 56 -20.63 14.40 24.23
N ARG A 57 -19.67 13.49 24.46
CA ARG A 57 -18.35 13.83 25.02
C ARG A 57 -17.32 13.98 23.91
N GLY A 58 -16.32 14.83 24.10
CA GLY A 58 -15.17 14.89 23.20
C GLY A 58 -13.91 14.27 23.81
N ALA A 59 -12.89 14.08 22.98
CA ALA A 59 -11.60 13.58 23.42
C ALA A 59 -10.46 14.03 22.50
N ASP A 60 -9.33 14.37 23.10
CA ASP A 60 -8.08 14.56 22.39
C ASP A 60 -7.28 13.26 22.45
N VAL A 61 -6.97 12.72 21.27
CA VAL A 61 -6.35 11.42 21.09
C VAL A 61 -4.99 11.61 20.42
N GLU A 62 -3.95 11.07 21.04
CA GLU A 62 -2.59 11.07 20.49
C GLU A 62 -2.17 9.63 20.18
N ILE A 63 -1.91 9.36 18.90
CA ILE A 63 -1.38 8.07 18.45
C ILE A 63 0.14 8.14 18.51
N PHE A 64 0.77 7.12 19.10
CA PHE A 64 2.22 7.00 19.18
C PHE A 64 2.67 5.57 18.85
N ALA A 65 3.88 5.46 18.31
CA ALA A 65 4.53 4.20 17.98
C ALA A 65 6.00 4.31 18.42
N PRO A 66 6.39 3.83 19.61
CA PRO A 66 7.73 4.08 20.18
C PRO A 66 8.89 3.68 19.26
N GLU A 67 8.74 2.59 18.49
CA GLU A 67 9.76 2.16 17.51
C GLU A 67 9.55 2.75 16.11
N GLY A 68 8.54 3.60 15.93
CA GLY A 68 8.06 4.05 14.63
C GLY A 68 9.13 4.78 13.82
N GLU A 69 9.96 5.60 14.46
CA GLU A 69 11.05 6.29 13.76
C GLU A 69 12.09 5.29 13.22
N ALA A 70 12.56 4.37 14.06
CA ALA A 70 13.52 3.34 13.66
C ALA A 70 12.96 2.41 12.57
N ARG A 71 11.67 2.06 12.65
CA ARG A 71 10.98 1.23 11.65
C ARG A 71 10.83 1.96 10.32
N ALA A 72 10.53 3.27 10.35
CA ALA A 72 10.33 4.08 9.14
C ALA A 72 11.57 4.18 8.26
N GLN A 73 12.77 4.06 8.82
CA GLN A 73 14.02 4.02 8.06
C GLN A 73 14.09 2.83 7.10
N LYS A 74 13.33 1.76 7.38
CA LYS A 74 13.25 0.54 6.57
C LYS A 74 12.02 0.51 5.65
N THR A 75 11.29 1.63 5.51
CA THR A 75 10.10 1.74 4.67
C THR A 75 10.31 2.76 3.55
N TYR A 76 9.33 2.87 2.66
CA TYR A 76 9.29 3.87 1.59
C TYR A 76 8.85 5.27 2.07
N ASN A 77 8.58 5.46 3.36
CA ASN A 77 8.00 6.70 3.89
C ASN A 77 8.82 7.94 3.55
N SER A 78 10.15 7.88 3.70
CA SER A 78 11.02 9.04 3.43
C SER A 78 10.94 9.52 1.98
N ARG A 79 10.83 8.59 1.02
CA ARG A 79 10.68 8.91 -0.41
C ARG A 79 9.34 9.58 -0.70
N LEU A 80 8.28 9.13 -0.02
CA LEU A 80 6.94 9.71 -0.08
C LEU A 80 6.83 11.06 0.66
N GLY A 81 7.91 11.54 1.28
CA GLY A 81 7.90 12.79 2.05
C GLY A 81 7.17 12.63 3.38
N ILE A 82 7.35 11.48 4.04
CA ILE A 82 6.88 11.24 5.42
C ILE A 82 8.12 11.01 6.28
N LEU A 83 8.38 11.91 7.22
CA LEU A 83 9.61 11.92 8.02
C LEU A 83 9.31 11.81 9.53
N GLY A 84 10.28 11.30 10.30
CA GLY A 84 10.21 11.20 11.75
C GLY A 84 9.37 10.04 12.29
N GLY A 85 8.86 9.15 11.43
CA GLY A 85 8.03 8.03 11.89
C GLY A 85 7.31 7.25 10.80
N ILE A 86 6.56 6.22 11.24
CA ILE A 86 5.74 5.38 10.36
C ILE A 86 4.42 6.07 9.99
N SER A 87 3.77 5.52 8.97
CA SER A 87 2.41 5.91 8.57
C SER A 87 1.41 4.92 9.14
N ILE A 88 0.28 5.40 9.66
CA ILE A 88 -0.86 4.57 10.04
C ILE A 88 -1.79 4.48 8.83
N ILE A 89 -1.74 3.34 8.15
CA ILE A 89 -2.43 3.08 6.88
C ILE A 89 -3.26 1.79 6.97
N GLY A 90 -4.24 1.65 6.07
CA GLY A 90 -5.10 0.47 5.97
C GLY A 90 -6.46 0.85 5.42
N THR A 91 -7.11 -0.06 4.68
CA THR A 91 -8.44 0.19 4.08
C THR A 91 -9.57 -0.52 4.83
N THR A 92 -9.27 -1.62 5.51
CA THR A 92 -10.27 -2.47 6.18
C THR A 92 -10.03 -2.62 7.69
N GLY A 93 -8.86 -2.21 8.20
CA GLY A 93 -8.44 -2.49 9.57
C GLY A 93 -8.07 -3.97 9.82
N ILE A 94 -8.16 -4.82 8.79
CA ILE A 94 -7.80 -6.24 8.85
C ILE A 94 -6.49 -6.43 8.10
N VAL A 95 -5.48 -6.99 8.78
CA VAL A 95 -4.25 -7.46 8.15
C VAL A 95 -4.47 -8.91 7.75
N THR A 96 -4.72 -9.16 6.47
CA THR A 96 -4.70 -10.52 5.92
C THR A 96 -3.26 -10.84 5.53
N PRO A 97 -2.53 -11.68 6.29
CA PRO A 97 -1.21 -12.13 5.87
C PRO A 97 -1.37 -12.99 4.62
N MET A 98 -0.93 -12.50 3.47
CA MET A 98 -0.79 -13.37 2.30
C MET A 98 0.51 -14.15 2.47
N SER A 99 0.44 -15.48 2.45
CA SER A 99 1.68 -16.26 2.36
C SER A 99 2.32 -15.95 1.01
N GLU A 100 3.64 -15.75 1.02
CA GLU A 100 4.40 -15.47 -0.20
C GLU A 100 4.14 -16.52 -1.29
N GLU A 101 4.01 -17.78 -0.88
CA GLU A 101 3.67 -18.91 -1.75
C GLU A 101 2.28 -18.81 -2.37
N SER A 102 1.25 -18.44 -1.60
CA SER A 102 -0.10 -18.23 -2.16
C SER A 102 -0.13 -17.04 -3.12
N TRP A 103 0.64 -15.98 -2.84
CA TRP A 103 0.79 -14.87 -3.78
C TRP A 103 1.43 -15.35 -5.09
N LYS A 104 2.60 -15.98 -5.00
CA LYS A 104 3.31 -16.55 -6.15
C LYS A 104 2.41 -17.46 -6.97
N ARG A 105 1.68 -18.38 -6.32
CA ARG A 105 0.72 -19.27 -7.00
C ARG A 105 -0.38 -18.50 -7.71
N SER A 106 -0.93 -17.44 -7.10
CA SER A 106 -1.95 -16.61 -7.74
C SER A 106 -1.45 -15.92 -9.02
N LEU A 107 -0.18 -15.49 -9.05
CA LEU A 107 0.43 -14.89 -10.25
C LEU A 107 0.73 -15.95 -11.31
N SER A 108 1.20 -17.14 -10.92
CA SER A 108 1.41 -18.25 -11.86
C SER A 108 0.12 -18.72 -12.52
N LEU A 109 -1.03 -18.68 -11.82
CA LEU A 109 -2.32 -19.02 -12.40
C LEU A 109 -2.66 -18.11 -13.59
N GLU A 110 -2.29 -16.83 -13.52
CA GLU A 110 -2.50 -15.91 -14.63
C GLU A 110 -1.67 -16.34 -15.85
N LEU A 111 -0.39 -16.69 -15.67
CA LEU A 111 0.45 -17.25 -16.73
C LEU A 111 -0.12 -18.55 -17.31
N GLU A 112 -0.62 -19.45 -16.46
CA GLU A 112 -1.25 -20.71 -16.87
C GLU A 112 -2.47 -20.44 -17.77
N ILE A 113 -3.33 -19.49 -17.40
CA ILE A 113 -4.49 -19.08 -18.18
C ILE A 113 -4.07 -18.51 -19.54
N LYS A 114 -3.09 -17.58 -19.57
CA LYS A 114 -2.58 -17.02 -20.84
C LYS A 114 -1.97 -18.09 -21.73
N ARG A 115 -1.23 -19.03 -21.15
CA ARG A 115 -0.62 -20.12 -21.91
C ARG A 115 -1.67 -21.06 -22.49
N ALA A 116 -2.70 -21.38 -21.70
CA ALA A 116 -3.82 -22.22 -22.11
C ALA A 116 -4.66 -21.56 -23.22
N SER A 117 -4.72 -20.22 -23.26
CA SER A 117 -5.35 -19.48 -24.36
C SER A 117 -4.49 -19.42 -25.63
N GLY A 118 -3.37 -20.14 -25.69
CA GLY A 118 -2.52 -20.26 -26.87
C GLY A 118 -1.44 -19.19 -27.00
N LEU A 119 -1.30 -18.28 -26.03
CA LEU A 119 -0.22 -17.29 -26.06
C LEU A 119 1.13 -17.97 -25.86
N THR A 120 2.09 -17.62 -26.72
CA THR A 120 3.49 -18.07 -26.64
C THR A 120 4.42 -16.95 -26.19
N ARG A 121 3.89 -15.75 -25.98
CA ARG A 121 4.61 -14.54 -25.60
C ARG A 121 3.89 -13.89 -24.43
N VAL A 122 4.64 -13.33 -23.49
CA VAL A 122 4.08 -12.64 -22.32
C VAL A 122 4.83 -11.34 -22.02
N ILE A 123 4.10 -10.35 -21.53
CA ILE A 123 4.62 -9.08 -21.04
C ILE A 123 4.44 -9.05 -19.53
N LEU A 124 5.52 -8.94 -18.78
CA LEU A 124 5.51 -8.88 -17.32
C LEU A 124 5.64 -7.43 -16.86
N VAL A 125 4.74 -7.00 -15.97
CA VAL A 125 4.71 -5.64 -15.40
C VAL A 125 4.69 -5.69 -13.86
N PRO A 126 5.38 -4.78 -13.15
CA PRO A 126 5.45 -4.82 -11.68
C PRO A 126 4.14 -4.49 -10.97
N GLY A 127 3.15 -3.94 -11.68
CA GLY A 127 1.84 -3.60 -11.12
C GLY A 127 0.90 -3.03 -12.20
N ASN A 128 -0.34 -2.74 -11.81
CA ASN A 128 -1.40 -2.28 -12.72
C ASN A 128 -1.04 -0.99 -13.48
N HIS A 129 -0.12 -0.17 -12.95
CA HIS A 129 0.42 0.99 -13.65
C HIS A 129 1.14 0.59 -14.94
N GLY A 130 1.92 -0.49 -14.92
CA GLY A 130 2.62 -1.01 -16.09
C GLY A 130 1.67 -1.51 -17.16
N GLU A 131 0.57 -2.17 -16.79
CA GLU A 131 -0.45 -2.60 -17.76
C GLU A 131 -1.06 -1.39 -18.49
N ARG A 132 -1.41 -0.33 -17.74
CA ARG A 132 -1.91 0.91 -18.31
C ARG A 132 -0.90 1.54 -19.27
N PHE A 133 0.37 1.57 -18.90
CA PHE A 133 1.45 2.08 -19.76
C PHE A 133 1.60 1.26 -21.04
N VAL A 134 1.59 -0.07 -20.97
CA VAL A 134 1.66 -0.96 -22.15
C VAL A 134 0.52 -0.65 -23.12
N ARG A 135 -0.70 -0.48 -22.60
CA ARG A 135 -1.88 -0.14 -23.41
C ARG A 135 -1.78 1.24 -24.05
N GLU A 136 -1.54 2.26 -23.22
CA GLU A 136 -1.73 3.67 -23.61
C GLU A 136 -0.51 4.25 -24.33
N GLN A 137 0.70 3.80 -23.98
CA GLN A 137 1.94 4.37 -24.50
C GLN A 137 2.61 3.46 -25.54
N MET A 138 2.48 2.14 -25.40
CA MET A 138 3.07 1.20 -26.37
C MET A 138 2.06 0.68 -27.39
N GLY A 139 0.75 0.91 -27.18
CA GLY A 139 -0.31 0.48 -28.11
C GLY A 139 -0.40 -1.05 -28.25
N VAL A 140 0.08 -1.79 -27.26
CA VAL A 140 0.09 -3.27 -27.28
C VAL A 140 -1.14 -3.80 -26.56
N ASP A 141 -1.71 -4.87 -27.09
CA ASP A 141 -2.83 -5.57 -26.48
C ASP A 141 -2.47 -6.10 -25.08
N THR A 142 -3.29 -5.75 -24.08
CA THR A 142 -3.10 -6.17 -22.69
C THR A 142 -3.43 -7.65 -22.47
N GLN A 143 -3.98 -8.34 -23.47
CA GLN A 143 -4.18 -9.80 -23.38
C GLN A 143 -2.91 -10.56 -23.05
N ALA A 144 -1.74 -10.10 -23.50
CA ALA A 144 -0.45 -10.72 -23.20
C ALA A 144 0.21 -10.19 -21.91
N VAL A 145 -0.39 -9.23 -21.20
CA VAL A 145 0.17 -8.63 -19.98
C VAL A 145 -0.20 -9.47 -18.76
N VAL A 146 0.77 -9.67 -17.87
CA VAL A 146 0.62 -10.30 -16.56
C VAL A 146 1.35 -9.47 -15.51
N THR A 147 0.73 -9.27 -14.36
CA THR A 147 1.36 -8.56 -13.25
C THR A 147 2.31 -9.48 -12.49
N MET A 148 3.57 -9.10 -12.30
CA MET A 148 4.59 -9.90 -11.61
C MET A 148 4.86 -9.45 -10.16
N SER A 149 4.25 -8.35 -9.71
CA SER A 149 4.59 -7.71 -8.43
C SER A 149 6.10 -7.46 -8.35
N ASN A 150 6.75 -7.81 -7.24
CA ASN A 150 8.20 -7.82 -7.05
C ASN A 150 8.85 -9.21 -7.26
N PHE A 151 8.11 -10.21 -7.73
CA PHE A 151 8.59 -11.59 -7.88
C PHE A 151 9.16 -11.86 -9.28
N VAL A 152 10.06 -10.98 -9.75
CA VAL A 152 10.57 -11.00 -11.15
C VAL A 152 11.18 -12.36 -11.52
N GLY A 153 12.12 -12.86 -10.71
CA GLY A 153 12.80 -14.14 -10.99
C GLY A 153 11.84 -15.32 -11.05
N TYR A 154 10.98 -15.46 -10.05
CA TYR A 154 9.96 -16.51 -9.98
C TYR A 154 9.03 -16.49 -11.20
N MET A 155 8.54 -15.31 -11.60
CA MET A 155 7.63 -15.20 -12.73
C MET A 155 8.30 -15.52 -14.07
N ILE A 156 9.59 -15.19 -14.22
CA ILE A 156 10.38 -15.59 -15.40
C ILE A 156 10.55 -17.11 -15.43
N GLU A 157 10.93 -17.72 -14.31
CA GLU A 157 11.08 -19.18 -14.20
C GLU A 157 9.76 -19.91 -14.54
N GLU A 158 8.64 -19.41 -14.03
CA GLU A 158 7.32 -19.96 -14.31
C GLU A 158 6.91 -19.79 -15.77
N ALA A 159 7.19 -18.64 -16.38
CA ALA A 159 6.94 -18.43 -17.80
C ALA A 159 7.78 -19.39 -18.67
N VAL A 160 9.05 -19.63 -18.30
CA VAL A 160 9.90 -20.61 -18.97
C VAL A 160 9.34 -22.03 -18.78
N ARG A 161 8.96 -22.41 -17.55
CA ARG A 161 8.36 -23.72 -17.24
C ARG A 161 7.09 -23.99 -18.04
N LEU A 162 6.27 -22.96 -18.25
CA LEU A 162 5.03 -23.04 -19.04
C LEU A 162 5.28 -22.99 -20.56
N GLY A 163 6.52 -22.81 -21.00
CA GLY A 163 6.91 -22.84 -22.41
C GLY A 163 6.54 -21.57 -23.17
N PHE A 164 6.59 -20.40 -22.51
CA PHE A 164 6.59 -19.14 -23.23
C PHE A 164 7.92 -18.97 -23.98
N CYS A 165 7.86 -18.63 -25.26
CA CYS A 165 9.02 -18.47 -26.14
C CYS A 165 9.62 -17.06 -26.11
N GLN A 166 8.86 -16.08 -25.61
CA GLN A 166 9.30 -14.69 -25.49
C GLN A 166 8.71 -14.05 -24.24
N ILE A 167 9.57 -13.40 -23.46
CA ILE A 167 9.20 -12.65 -22.27
C ILE A 167 9.68 -11.21 -22.46
N VAL A 168 8.80 -10.24 -22.28
CA VAL A 168 9.13 -8.81 -22.29
C VAL A 168 8.86 -8.26 -20.90
N LEU A 169 9.86 -7.64 -20.29
CA LEU A 169 9.72 -6.94 -19.01
C LEU A 169 9.51 -5.46 -19.27
N VAL A 170 8.40 -4.91 -18.77
CA VAL A 170 8.11 -3.47 -18.89
C VAL A 170 8.01 -2.87 -17.49
N GLY A 171 8.98 -2.01 -17.17
CA GLY A 171 9.01 -1.23 -15.95
C GLY A 171 8.75 0.24 -16.23
N ILE A 172 8.10 0.92 -15.28
CA ILE A 172 8.01 2.38 -15.27
C ILE A 172 8.99 2.87 -14.20
N LEU A 173 9.88 3.77 -14.60
CA LEU A 173 10.69 4.54 -13.65
C LEU A 173 9.88 5.79 -13.30
N GLU A 174 9.36 5.85 -12.08
CA GLU A 174 8.84 7.09 -11.52
C GLU A 174 10.04 7.94 -11.11
N ASN A 175 10.26 9.05 -11.83
CA ASN A 175 11.23 10.10 -11.46
C ASN A 175 10.68 11.00 -10.36
#